data_AF-A0A8R2M126-F1
#
_entry.id   AF-A0A8R2M126-F1
#
_cell.length_a   1.000
_cell.length_b   1.000
_cell.length_c   1.000
_cell.angle_alpha   90.00
_cell.angle_beta   90.00
_cell.angle_gamma   90.00
#
_symmetry.space_group_name_H-M   'P 1'
#
loop_
_entity.id
_entity.type
_entity.pdbx_description
1 polymer ?
#
loop_
_entity_poly.entity_id
_entity_poly.type
_entity_poly.pdbx_seq_one_letter_code
_entity_poly.pdbx_strand_id
1 'polypeptide(L)'
;MNKLLKCVVLMGLCESVSQTSLCTARGRYPNNDVEDCRGYTMCLMGGANNFTQYRLTCPIGFVYSHKEQQCTNVTSYSCHESYNCTSRGYFASESCTSYIACVEAINGLATARLIECPMNTVFNPEDGLCVHVNSYKCNIKSSDQTDLYTEEVFKDSRNFTFNGAFKINVRYIQNGFVCLTIALLLY
;
A
#
# COMPACT_ATOMS: atom_id res chain seq x y z
N MET A 1 -28.33 -38.13 -38.54
CA MET A 1 -26.94 -37.77 -38.20
C MET A 1 -26.69 -36.32 -38.61
N ASN A 2 -26.92 -35.35 -37.73
CA ASN A 2 -26.52 -33.96 -37.97
C ASN A 2 -25.44 -33.60 -36.96
N LYS A 3 -24.17 -33.55 -37.38
CA LYS A 3 -23.10 -32.98 -36.58
C LYS A 3 -23.09 -31.47 -36.84
N LEU A 4 -23.62 -30.70 -35.90
CA LEU A 4 -23.43 -29.24 -35.83
C LEU A 4 -21.92 -28.96 -35.71
N LEU A 5 -21.34 -28.35 -36.74
CA LEU A 5 -19.96 -27.90 -36.76
C LEU A 5 -19.86 -26.64 -35.89
N LYS A 6 -19.26 -26.76 -34.70
CA LYS A 6 -19.07 -25.66 -33.76
C LYS A 6 -17.85 -24.83 -34.18
N CYS A 7 -18.06 -23.58 -34.59
CA CYS A 7 -16.98 -22.62 -34.80
C CYS A 7 -16.68 -21.87 -33.48
N VAL A 8 -15.41 -21.85 -33.09
CA VAL A 8 -14.91 -21.06 -31.95
C VAL A 8 -14.18 -19.84 -32.50
N VAL A 9 -14.72 -18.65 -32.25
CA VAL A 9 -14.03 -17.38 -32.61
C VAL A 9 -13.27 -16.89 -31.39
N LEU A 10 -11.96 -16.76 -31.52
CA LEU A 10 -11.06 -16.21 -30.49
C LEU A 10 -10.65 -14.79 -30.89
N MET A 11 -11.28 -13.78 -30.27
CA MET A 11 -10.83 -12.39 -30.39
C MET A 11 -10.01 -12.02 -29.15
N GLY A 12 -8.80 -11.50 -29.38
CA GLY A 12 -7.92 -10.98 -28.34
C GLY A 12 -7.91 -9.46 -28.36
N LEU A 13 -8.28 -8.83 -27.25
CA LEU A 13 -8.20 -7.38 -27.06
C LEU A 13 -7.01 -7.09 -26.16
N CYS A 14 -5.91 -6.61 -26.73
CA CYS A 14 -4.73 -6.20 -25.98
C CYS A 14 -4.80 -4.69 -25.76
N GLU A 15 -4.98 -4.25 -24.52
CA GLU A 15 -4.83 -2.85 -24.17
C GLU A 15 -3.38 -2.62 -23.71
N SER A 16 -2.73 -1.62 -24.32
CA SER A 16 -1.49 -1.09 -23.76
C SER A 16 -1.85 -0.31 -22.50
N VAL A 17 -1.54 -0.87 -21.33
CA VAL A 17 -1.53 -0.08 -20.10
C VAL A 17 -0.34 0.85 -20.19
N SER A 18 -0.56 2.05 -20.75
CA SER A 18 0.36 3.15 -20.50
C SER A 18 0.37 3.32 -18.98
N GLN A 19 1.48 2.98 -18.31
CA GLN A 19 1.64 3.30 -16.89
C GLN A 19 1.54 4.81 -16.80
N THR A 20 0.35 5.29 -16.42
CA THR A 20 0.18 6.69 -16.06
C THR A 20 1.21 6.97 -14.97
N SER A 21 2.08 7.95 -15.21
CA SER A 21 3.04 8.38 -14.20
C SER A 21 2.21 8.91 -13.03
N LEU A 22 2.23 8.21 -11.91
CA LEU A 22 1.53 8.65 -10.69
C LEU A 22 2.27 9.84 -10.05
N CYS A 23 3.47 10.15 -10.53
CA CYS A 23 4.25 11.28 -10.08
C CYS A 23 3.57 12.60 -10.45
N THR A 24 3.02 13.28 -9.45
CA THR A 24 2.50 14.65 -9.56
C THR A 24 3.53 15.70 -9.11
N ALA A 25 4.56 15.27 -8.37
CA ALA A 25 5.63 16.12 -7.88
C ALA A 25 6.97 15.37 -7.85
N ARG A 26 8.07 16.13 -7.83
CA ARG A 26 9.41 15.59 -7.60
C ARG A 26 9.50 15.10 -6.15
N GLY A 27 9.98 13.89 -5.95
CA GLY A 27 10.13 13.34 -4.60
C GLY A 27 10.48 11.87 -4.58
N ARG A 28 10.64 11.32 -3.38
CA ARG A 28 10.73 9.88 -3.16
C ARG A 28 9.61 9.46 -2.22
N TYR A 29 8.80 8.54 -2.69
CA TYR A 29 7.59 8.10 -2.03
C TYR A 29 7.71 6.63 -1.67
N PRO A 30 7.28 6.20 -0.48
CA PRO A 30 7.13 4.78 -0.20
C PRO A 30 6.30 4.08 -1.29
N ASN A 31 6.68 2.84 -1.58
CA ASN A 31 5.96 1.98 -2.49
C ASN A 31 5.62 0.66 -1.77
N ASN A 32 4.33 0.46 -1.50
CA ASN A 32 3.82 -0.70 -0.76
C ASN A 32 3.68 -1.95 -1.63
N ASP A 33 3.97 -1.87 -2.93
CA ASP A 33 3.94 -3.03 -3.84
C ASP A 33 5.13 -3.99 -3.60
N VAL A 34 6.02 -3.65 -2.66
CA VAL A 34 7.16 -4.46 -2.24
C VAL A 34 7.05 -4.71 -0.75
N GLU A 35 7.16 -5.98 -0.37
CA GLU A 35 7.14 -6.45 1.01
C GLU A 35 8.24 -5.81 1.87
N ASP A 36 8.07 -5.89 3.19
CA ASP A 36 8.96 -5.34 4.20
C ASP A 36 9.23 -3.83 4.02
N CYS A 37 8.30 -3.14 3.35
CA CYS A 37 8.37 -1.75 2.91
C CYS A 37 9.73 -1.32 2.33
N ARG A 38 10.37 -2.23 1.60
CA ARG A 38 11.65 -1.99 0.91
C ARG A 38 11.47 -1.17 -0.36
N GLY A 39 10.24 -1.15 -0.90
CA GLY A 39 9.89 -0.43 -2.11
C GLY A 39 9.82 1.08 -1.89
N TYR A 40 10.34 1.81 -2.87
CA TYR A 40 10.09 3.24 -3.00
C TYR A 40 10.08 3.65 -4.47
N THR A 41 9.38 4.74 -4.74
CA THR A 41 9.28 5.33 -6.07
C THR A 41 9.93 6.70 -6.06
N MET A 42 10.87 6.91 -6.96
CA MET A 42 11.53 8.19 -7.16
C MET A 42 10.94 8.88 -8.39
N CYS A 43 10.42 10.07 -8.19
CA CYS A 43 9.86 10.93 -9.22
C CYS A 43 10.86 12.02 -9.57
N LEU A 44 11.34 12.01 -10.82
CA LEU A 44 12.28 12.99 -11.35
C LEU A 44 11.63 13.76 -12.50
N MET A 45 12.01 15.03 -12.65
CA MET A 45 11.58 15.83 -13.79
C MET A 45 12.28 15.32 -15.06
N GLY A 46 11.49 14.80 -16.01
CA GLY A 46 11.98 14.21 -17.25
C GLY A 46 11.89 15.15 -18.47
N GLY A 47 11.28 16.32 -18.33
CA GLY A 47 11.08 17.31 -19.40
C GLY A 47 10.08 18.40 -18.99
N ALA A 48 9.59 19.19 -19.95
CA ALA A 48 8.63 20.27 -19.71
C ALA A 48 7.32 19.73 -19.09
N ASN A 49 7.20 19.91 -17.77
CA ASN A 49 6.07 19.50 -16.92
C ASN A 49 5.75 17.99 -16.91
N ASN A 50 6.73 17.14 -17.20
CA ASN A 50 6.58 15.68 -17.11
C ASN A 50 7.50 15.08 -16.04
N PHE A 51 6.98 14.13 -15.27
CA PHE A 51 7.72 13.35 -14.30
C PHE A 51 7.98 11.93 -14.80
N THR A 52 9.25 11.54 -14.79
CA THR A 52 9.68 10.15 -14.96
C THR A 52 9.66 9.44 -13.60
N GLN A 53 8.99 8.28 -13.58
CA GLN A 53 8.85 7.43 -12.41
C GLN A 53 9.90 6.32 -12.41
N TYR A 54 10.63 6.16 -11.30
CA TYR A 54 11.58 5.07 -11.08
C TYR A 54 11.15 4.26 -9.87
N ARG A 55 10.74 3.01 -10.08
CA ARG A 55 10.41 2.07 -8.99
C ARG A 55 11.69 1.36 -8.57
N LEU A 56 12.03 1.51 -7.29
CA LEU A 56 13.27 1.05 -6.71
C LEU A 56 12.98 0.20 -5.48
N THR A 57 13.93 -0.66 -5.12
CA THR A 57 13.83 -1.53 -3.96
C THR A 57 15.13 -1.46 -3.18
N CYS A 58 15.03 -1.26 -1.87
CA CYS A 58 16.18 -1.29 -0.99
C CYS A 58 16.86 -2.66 -0.99
N PRO A 59 18.18 -2.76 -0.77
CA PRO A 59 18.86 -4.04 -0.57
C PRO A 59 18.23 -4.88 0.53
N ILE A 60 18.51 -6.18 0.55
CA ILE A 60 18.02 -7.09 1.60
C ILE A 60 18.55 -6.61 2.96
N GLY A 61 17.67 -6.58 3.97
CA GLY A 61 18.00 -6.08 5.32
C GLY A 61 17.88 -4.56 5.49
N PHE A 62 17.45 -3.82 4.45
CA PHE A 62 17.23 -2.38 4.52
C PHE A 62 15.79 -2.03 4.17
N VAL A 63 15.19 -1.11 4.92
CA VAL A 63 13.86 -0.55 4.71
C VAL A 63 13.99 0.88 4.17
N TYR A 64 13.08 1.31 3.29
CA TYR A 64 13.06 2.70 2.86
C TYR A 64 12.55 3.62 3.98
N SER A 65 13.38 4.59 4.39
CA SER A 65 13.00 5.63 5.35
C SER A 65 12.47 6.87 4.63
N HIS A 66 11.21 7.22 4.88
CA HIS A 66 10.64 8.47 4.39
C HIS A 66 11.23 9.70 5.09
N LYS A 67 11.79 9.52 6.29
CA LYS A 67 12.40 10.60 7.08
C LYS A 67 13.78 10.94 6.52
N GLU A 68 14.59 9.93 6.28
CA GLU A 68 15.96 10.08 5.77
C GLU A 68 16.01 10.10 4.23
N GLN A 69 14.87 9.82 3.57
CA GLN A 69 14.74 9.73 2.12
C GLN A 69 15.71 8.71 1.48
N GLN A 70 16.08 7.66 2.22
CA GLN A 70 17.05 6.64 1.83
C GLN A 70 16.78 5.29 2.50
N CYS A 71 17.45 4.24 2.01
CA CYS A 71 17.41 2.92 2.63
C CYS A 71 18.19 2.93 3.95
N THR A 72 17.60 2.39 5.01
CA THR A 72 18.20 2.28 6.34
C THR A 72 17.97 0.90 6.93
N ASN A 73 18.86 0.45 7.80
CA ASN A 73 18.74 -0.80 8.56
C ASN A 73 18.62 -0.54 10.08
N VAL A 74 18.33 0.70 10.48
CA VAL A 74 18.12 1.03 11.89
C VAL A 74 16.86 0.35 12.42
N THR A 75 16.93 -0.22 13.61
CA THR A 75 15.83 -0.95 14.24
C THR A 75 14.74 -0.04 14.79
N SER A 76 15.08 1.22 15.08
CA SER A 76 14.16 2.24 15.58
C SER A 76 13.19 2.77 14.52
N TYR A 77 13.22 2.22 13.30
CA TYR A 77 12.35 2.59 12.19
C TYR A 77 11.90 1.33 11.48
N SER A 78 10.60 1.07 11.43
CA SER A 78 10.04 -0.15 10.84
C SER A 78 8.71 0.09 10.14
N CYS A 79 8.27 -0.92 9.41
CA CYS A 79 6.92 -0.99 8.87
C CYS A 79 5.88 -1.20 9.96
N HIS A 80 4.69 -0.61 9.78
CA HIS A 80 3.56 -0.94 10.62
C HIS A 80 2.34 -1.31 9.78
N GLU A 81 2.43 -2.44 9.06
CA GLU A 81 1.43 -2.83 8.04
C GLU A 81 0.01 -3.02 8.61
N SER A 82 -0.12 -3.40 9.88
CA SER A 82 -1.41 -3.54 10.56
C SER A 82 -2.08 -2.20 10.91
N TYR A 83 -1.35 -1.09 10.87
CA TYR A 83 -1.91 0.22 11.20
C TYR A 83 -2.57 0.85 9.98
N ASN A 84 -3.88 1.11 10.09
CA ASN A 84 -4.66 1.73 9.03
C ASN A 84 -4.58 3.26 9.13
N CYS A 85 -3.85 3.89 8.21
CA CYS A 85 -3.78 5.34 8.11
C CYS A 85 -5.06 5.92 7.51
N THR A 86 -5.80 6.70 8.31
CA THR A 86 -6.99 7.44 7.86
C THR A 86 -6.65 8.83 7.30
N SER A 87 -5.54 9.41 7.76
CA SER A 87 -5.03 10.70 7.31
C SER A 87 -3.51 10.74 7.38
N ARG A 88 -2.90 11.67 6.64
CA ARG A 88 -1.47 11.95 6.72
C ARG A 88 -1.17 12.61 8.06
N GLY A 89 -0.10 12.19 8.72
CA GLY A 89 0.31 12.79 9.99
C GLY A 89 1.18 11.88 10.83
N TYR A 90 1.39 12.32 12.08
CA TYR A 90 2.12 11.59 13.09
C TYR A 90 1.20 11.34 14.28
N PHE A 91 1.13 10.10 14.74
CA PHE A 91 0.21 9.65 15.77
C PHE A 91 0.98 8.92 16.87
N ALA A 92 0.64 9.17 18.14
CA ALA A 92 1.27 8.46 19.23
C ALA A 92 0.99 6.95 19.15
N SER A 93 1.98 6.12 19.48
CA SER A 93 1.71 4.72 19.82
C SER A 93 0.96 4.64 21.16
N GLU A 94 0.44 3.46 21.48
CA GLU A 94 -0.22 3.22 22.78
C GLU A 94 0.68 3.55 23.98
N SER A 95 2.00 3.29 23.85
CA SER A 95 3.01 3.59 24.87
C SER A 95 3.58 5.02 24.81
N CYS A 96 3.31 5.78 23.74
CA CYS A 96 4.00 7.04 23.36
C CYS A 96 5.53 6.99 23.26
N THR A 97 6.19 5.86 23.56
CA THR A 97 7.64 5.66 23.36
C THR A 97 7.98 5.47 21.88
N SER A 98 6.97 5.45 21.03
CA SER A 98 7.07 5.44 19.58
C SER A 98 5.92 6.22 18.98
N TYR A 99 5.98 6.45 17.68
CA TYR A 99 4.90 7.08 16.94
C TYR A 99 4.73 6.44 15.57
N ILE A 100 3.51 6.51 15.07
CA ILE A 100 3.13 6.07 13.75
C ILE A 100 3.16 7.28 12.82
N ALA A 101 4.02 7.23 11.80
CA ALA A 101 4.01 8.18 10.69
C ALA A 101 3.16 7.62 9.55
N CYS A 102 2.03 8.26 9.28
CA CYS A 102 1.22 8.02 8.11
C CYS A 102 1.70 8.94 6.98
N VAL A 103 2.40 8.36 6.02
CA VAL A 103 3.04 9.10 4.93
C VAL A 103 2.48 8.72 3.58
N GLU A 104 2.38 9.71 2.72
CA GLU A 104 1.84 9.58 1.37
C GLU A 104 2.71 8.67 0.51
N ALA A 105 2.11 7.61 -0.03
CA ALA A 105 2.68 6.76 -1.06
C ALA A 105 2.38 7.33 -2.45
N ILE A 106 3.03 6.77 -3.47
CA ILE A 106 2.94 7.28 -4.85
C ILE A 106 1.51 7.26 -5.43
N ASN A 107 0.64 6.37 -4.97
CA ASN A 107 -0.76 6.26 -5.40
C ASN A 107 -1.72 7.11 -4.55
N GLY A 108 -1.20 8.00 -3.70
CA GLY A 108 -1.98 8.80 -2.76
C GLY A 108 -2.44 8.05 -1.51
N LEU A 109 -2.18 6.74 -1.39
CA LEU A 109 -2.49 5.98 -0.19
C LEU A 109 -1.49 6.31 0.92
N ALA A 110 -1.95 6.55 2.14
CA ALA A 110 -1.05 6.69 3.29
C ALA A 110 -0.55 5.32 3.75
N THR A 111 0.76 5.19 3.97
CA THR A 111 1.41 4.01 4.56
C THR A 111 1.92 4.31 5.95
N ALA A 112 1.84 3.33 6.85
CA ALA A 112 2.21 3.49 8.24
C ALA A 112 3.65 3.02 8.52
N ARG A 113 4.39 3.85 9.23
CA ARG A 113 5.75 3.57 9.70
C ARG A 113 5.79 3.72 11.21
N LEU A 114 6.41 2.78 11.91
CA LEU A 114 6.65 2.88 13.34
C LEU A 114 8.05 3.45 13.56
N ILE A 115 8.13 4.50 14.37
CA ILE A 115 9.40 5.14 14.74
C ILE A 115 9.51 5.17 16.26
N GLU A 116 10.57 4.59 16.79
CA GLU A 116 10.87 4.65 18.22
C GLU A 116 11.44 6.03 18.58
N CYS A 117 10.95 6.58 19.68
CA CYS A 117 11.52 7.78 20.25
C CYS A 117 12.88 7.46 20.92
N PRO A 118 13.84 8.40 20.89
CA PRO A 118 15.07 8.26 21.66
C PRO A 118 14.82 8.01 23.15
N MET A 119 15.84 7.47 23.83
CA MET A 119 15.79 7.26 25.28
C MET A 119 15.38 8.53 26.03
N ASN A 120 14.55 8.36 27.07
CA ASN A 120 14.02 9.45 27.90
C ASN A 120 13.18 10.49 27.14
N THR A 121 12.58 10.09 26.01
CA THR A 121 11.63 10.92 25.27
C THR A 121 10.31 10.18 25.00
N VAL A 122 9.23 10.95 24.86
CA VAL A 122 7.91 10.48 24.44
C VAL A 122 7.41 11.34 23.29
N PHE A 123 6.59 10.77 22.42
CA PHE A 123 5.99 11.50 21.31
C PHE A 123 4.92 12.48 21.82
N ASN A 124 5.09 13.77 21.52
CA ASN A 124 4.07 14.79 21.71
C ASN A 124 3.33 14.99 20.37
N PRO A 125 2.03 14.61 20.24
CA PRO A 125 1.25 14.82 19.03
C PRO A 125 0.98 16.29 18.72
N GLU A 126 1.04 17.20 19.70
CA GLU A 126 0.86 18.64 19.48
C GLU A 126 2.07 19.25 18.76
N ASP A 127 3.27 18.83 19.13
CA ASP A 127 4.52 19.29 18.50
C ASP A 127 4.91 18.45 17.28
N GLY A 128 4.34 17.25 17.15
CA GLY A 128 4.67 16.30 16.08
C GLY A 128 6.09 15.70 16.20
N LEU A 129 6.66 15.65 17.41
CA LEU A 129 8.03 15.18 17.66
C LEU A 129 8.20 14.55 19.05
N CYS A 130 9.28 13.79 19.22
CA CYS A 130 9.66 13.22 20.51
C CYS A 130 10.27 14.30 21.42
N VAL A 131 9.63 14.55 22.56
CA VAL A 131 10.08 15.51 23.59
C VAL A 131 10.50 14.78 24.85
N HIS A 132 11.24 15.44 25.75
CA HIS A 132 11.62 14.84 27.02
C HIS A 132 10.39 14.42 27.85
N VAL A 133 10.46 13.30 28.59
CA VAL A 133 9.34 12.73 29.37
C VAL A 133 8.72 13.68 30.42
N ASN A 134 9.43 14.74 30.78
CA ASN A 134 8.95 15.76 31.72
C ASN A 134 8.20 16.90 31.03
N SER A 135 8.34 17.04 29.72
CA SER A 135 7.74 18.12 28.93
C SER A 135 6.33 17.78 28.44
N TYR A 136 6.01 16.49 28.30
CA TYR A 136 4.70 16.03 27.87
C TYR A 136 4.25 14.82 28.69
N LYS A 137 2.98 14.82 29.13
CA LYS A 137 2.36 13.71 29.87
C LYS A 137 1.55 12.84 28.91
N CYS A 138 2.16 11.77 28.42
CA CYS A 138 1.46 10.76 27.64
C CYS A 138 0.36 10.09 28.48
N ASN A 139 -0.85 10.02 27.93
CA ASN A 139 -1.95 9.26 28.52
C ASN A 139 -1.94 7.85 27.94
N ILE A 140 -1.21 6.93 28.59
CA ILE A 140 -1.20 5.52 28.21
C ILE A 140 -2.58 4.95 28.55
N LYS A 141 -3.31 4.45 27.56
CA LYS A 141 -4.47 3.60 27.83
C LYS A 141 -3.92 2.28 28.36
N SER A 142 -3.89 2.11 29.68
CA SER A 142 -3.47 0.85 30.30
C SER A 142 -4.38 -0.28 29.80
N SER A 143 -3.81 -1.28 29.13
CA SER A 143 -4.51 -2.52 28.76
C SER A 143 -4.75 -3.39 30.00
N ASP A 144 -5.57 -2.92 30.93
CA ASP A 144 -6.14 -3.76 31.96
C ASP A 144 -7.53 -3.24 32.35
N GLN A 145 -8.45 -3.39 31.40
CA GLN A 145 -9.88 -3.50 31.71
C GLN A 145 -10.54 -4.29 30.57
N THR A 146 -10.80 -5.56 30.86
CA THR A 146 -11.72 -6.43 30.14
C THR A 146 -13.12 -5.82 30.17
N ASP A 147 -13.52 -5.20 29.06
CA ASP A 147 -14.93 -5.00 28.74
C ASP A 147 -15.32 -5.94 27.62
N LEU A 148 -16.13 -6.91 28.03
CA LEU A 148 -16.77 -7.95 27.25
C LEU A 148 -17.78 -7.29 26.30
N TYR A 149 -17.37 -7.07 25.05
CA TYR A 149 -18.29 -6.74 23.96
C TYR A 149 -18.34 -7.90 22.97
N THR A 150 -19.57 -8.39 22.77
CA THR A 150 -19.94 -9.43 21.81
C THR A 150 -19.75 -8.93 20.38
N GLU A 151 -18.89 -9.57 19.59
CA GLU A 151 -18.83 -9.35 18.14
C GLU A 151 -19.86 -10.25 17.44
N GLU A 152 -20.84 -9.62 16.78
CA GLU A 152 -21.64 -10.27 15.75
C GLU A 152 -20.78 -10.43 14.49
N VAL A 153 -20.62 -11.69 14.07
CA VAL A 153 -19.89 -12.08 12.86
C VAL A 153 -20.66 -11.65 11.61
N PHE A 154 -20.19 -10.63 10.89
CA PHE A 154 -20.66 -10.32 9.53
C PHE A 154 -19.67 -10.85 8.48
N LYS A 155 -19.99 -12.02 7.92
CA LYS A 155 -19.39 -12.54 6.68
C LYS A 155 -20.09 -11.87 5.49
N ASP A 156 -19.37 -11.13 4.66
CA ASP A 156 -19.81 -10.92 3.26
C ASP A 156 -18.73 -11.43 2.31
N SER A 157 -18.97 -12.62 1.77
CA SER A 157 -18.35 -13.08 0.52
C SER A 157 -19.38 -12.90 -0.58
N ARG A 158 -19.17 -11.95 -1.49
CA ARG A 158 -19.99 -11.88 -2.71
C ARG A 158 -19.39 -12.77 -3.79
N ASN A 159 -19.89 -14.00 -3.86
CA ASN A 159 -19.79 -14.84 -5.05
C ASN A 159 -20.75 -14.31 -6.11
N PHE A 160 -20.20 -13.80 -7.23
CA PHE A 160 -21.01 -13.45 -8.40
C PHE A 160 -21.10 -14.67 -9.33
N THR A 161 -22.26 -15.32 -9.33
CA THR A 161 -22.62 -16.37 -10.28
C THR A 161 -23.50 -15.74 -11.37
N PHE A 162 -23.00 -15.68 -12.62
CA PHE A 162 -23.81 -15.22 -13.76
C PHE A 162 -24.31 -16.43 -14.56
N ASN A 163 -25.64 -16.60 -14.60
CA ASN A 163 -26.31 -17.58 -15.46
C ASN A 163 -26.44 -16.99 -16.86
N GLY A 164 -25.62 -17.46 -17.81
CA GLY A 164 -25.77 -17.12 -19.22
C GLY A 164 -24.57 -17.48 -20.09
N ALA A 165 -24.59 -18.66 -20.70
CA ALA A 165 -23.93 -19.12 -21.93
C ALA A 165 -22.49 -18.70 -22.32
N PHE A 166 -21.68 -18.07 -21.48
CA PHE A 166 -20.30 -17.66 -21.84
C PHE A 166 -19.29 -17.99 -20.73
N LYS A 167 -18.18 -18.62 -21.11
CA LYS A 167 -16.99 -18.79 -20.25
C LYS A 167 -16.07 -17.59 -20.46
N ILE A 168 -15.96 -16.71 -19.46
CA ILE A 168 -14.94 -15.66 -19.42
C ILE A 168 -13.73 -16.23 -18.67
N ASN A 169 -12.56 -16.27 -19.32
CA ASN A 169 -11.29 -16.62 -18.67
C ASN A 169 -10.50 -15.33 -18.39
N VAL A 170 -10.20 -15.08 -17.11
CA VAL A 170 -9.49 -13.89 -16.64
C VAL A 170 -7.97 -14.10 -16.75
N ARG A 171 -7.26 -13.03 -17.12
CA ARG A 171 -5.85 -13.04 -17.58
C ARG A 171 -4.81 -12.81 -16.48
N TYR A 172 -3.62 -13.32 -16.78
CA TYR A 172 -2.37 -13.10 -16.06
C TYR A 172 -1.64 -11.83 -16.53
N ILE A 173 -0.88 -11.22 -15.62
CA ILE A 173 -0.01 -10.07 -15.87
C ILE A 173 1.37 -10.58 -16.29
N GLN A 174 1.83 -10.23 -17.48
CA GLN A 174 3.24 -10.35 -17.85
C GLN A 174 3.64 -9.09 -18.62
N ASN A 175 4.68 -8.40 -18.15
CA ASN A 175 5.28 -7.24 -18.83
C ASN A 175 4.34 -6.06 -19.18
N GLY A 176 3.34 -5.78 -18.32
CA GLY A 176 2.52 -4.56 -18.43
C GLY A 176 1.39 -4.58 -19.47
N PHE A 177 1.05 -5.74 -20.06
CA PHE A 177 -0.08 -5.88 -20.98
C PHE A 177 -1.23 -6.65 -20.31
N VAL A 178 -2.44 -6.07 -20.31
CA VAL A 178 -3.69 -6.75 -19.93
C VAL A 178 -4.44 -7.08 -21.21
N CYS A 179 -4.85 -8.33 -21.33
CA CYS A 179 -4.93 -8.84 -22.69
C CYS A 179 -6.28 -9.48 -23.08
N LEU A 180 -7.34 -9.62 -22.29
CA LEU A 180 -8.61 -10.41 -22.56
C LEU A 180 -8.75 -11.39 -23.77
N THR A 181 -9.00 -12.69 -23.51
CA THR A 181 -9.39 -13.66 -24.56
C THR A 181 -10.88 -13.96 -24.44
N ILE A 182 -11.66 -13.67 -25.48
CA ILE A 182 -13.07 -14.04 -25.54
C ILE A 182 -13.21 -15.20 -26.53
N ALA A 183 -13.74 -16.33 -26.04
CA ALA A 183 -14.11 -17.47 -26.88
C ALA A 183 -15.64 -17.48 -27.05
N LEU A 184 -16.12 -17.12 -28.24
CA LEU A 184 -17.53 -17.20 -28.59
C LEU A 184 -17.81 -18.58 -29.21
N LEU A 185 -18.71 -19.35 -28.59
CA LEU A 185 -19.29 -20.57 -29.16
C LEU A 185 -20.61 -20.18 -29.85
N LEU A 186 -20.63 -20.18 -31.18
CA LEU A 186 -21.87 -20.02 -31.94
C LEU A 186 -22.49 -21.42 -32.17
N TYR A 187 -23.77 -21.56 -31.83
CA TYR A 187 -24.57 -22.77 -32.02
C TYR A 187 -25.38 -22.70 -33.31
#